data_AF-A0A7D4A186-F1
#
_entry.id   AF-A0A7D4A186-F1
#
_cell.length_a   1.000
_cell.length_b   1.000
_cell.length_c   1.000
_cell.angle_alpha   90.00
_cell.angle_beta   90.00
_cell.angle_gamma   90.00
#
_symmetry.space_group_name_H-M   'P 1'
#
loop_
_entity.id
_entity.type
_entity.pdbx_description
1 polymer ?
#
loop_
_entity_poly.entity_id
_entity_poly.type
_entity_poly.pdbx_seq_one_letter_code
_entity_poly.pdbx_strand_id
1 'polypeptide(L)'
;MLGLSNANRRAACVAIGDEVEVEVALDTEPRVVVEPEDFAQALDEDPVARAAYDSLAYSRKREHVRAIESAKKPETRRRRIEKAISNLRG
;
A
#
# COMPACT_ATOMS: atom_id res chain seq x y z
N MET A 1 -10.14 4.91 22.07
CA MET A 1 -10.83 3.60 22.04
C MET A 1 -10.35 2.85 20.81
N LEU A 2 -9.75 1.67 20.95
CA LEU A 2 -9.33 0.82 19.83
C LEU A 2 -10.52 -0.06 19.42
N GLY A 3 -10.94 0.03 18.16
CA GLY A 3 -12.04 -0.79 17.65
C GLY A 3 -11.59 -2.23 17.42
N LEU A 4 -12.14 -3.18 18.19
CA LEU A 4 -11.87 -4.60 18.03
C LEU A 4 -13.11 -5.33 17.47
N SER A 5 -12.95 -5.98 16.32
CA SER A 5 -14.04 -6.73 15.67
C SER A 5 -14.58 -7.83 16.59
N ASN A 6 -15.83 -8.27 16.40
CA ASN A 6 -16.42 -9.34 17.21
C ASN A 6 -15.62 -10.65 17.10
N ALA A 7 -15.14 -10.96 15.89
CA ALA A 7 -14.28 -12.12 15.64
C ALA A 7 -12.99 -12.07 16.46
N ASN A 8 -12.31 -10.91 16.49
CA ASN A 8 -11.06 -10.76 17.24
C ASN A 8 -11.31 -10.73 18.76
N ARG A 9 -12.43 -10.17 19.22
CA ARG A 9 -12.83 -10.24 20.65
C ARG A 9 -13.04 -11.67 21.13
N ARG A 10 -13.72 -12.49 20.32
CA ARG A 10 -13.91 -13.92 20.63
C ARG A 10 -12.58 -14.67 20.63
N ALA A 11 -11.73 -14.43 19.64
CA ALA A 11 -10.43 -15.09 19.53
C ALA A 11 -9.48 -14.71 20.68
N ALA A 12 -9.52 -13.46 21.13
CA ALA A 12 -8.74 -12.98 22.27
C ALA A 12 -9.43 -13.19 23.63
N CYS A 13 -10.65 -13.77 23.65
CA CYS A 13 -11.46 -13.99 24.86
C CYS A 13 -11.68 -12.72 25.72
N VAL A 14 -11.79 -11.54 25.09
CA VAL A 14 -11.98 -10.25 25.78
C VAL A 14 -13.42 -9.74 25.64
N ALA A 15 -13.99 -9.25 26.73
CA ALA A 15 -15.32 -8.66 26.79
C ALA A 15 -15.27 -7.12 26.78
N ILE A 16 -16.43 -6.50 26.56
CA ILE A 16 -16.56 -5.04 26.69
C ILE A 16 -16.51 -4.73 28.19
N GLY A 17 -15.58 -3.86 28.59
CA GLY A 17 -15.39 -3.45 29.98
C GLY A 17 -14.17 -4.08 30.65
N ASP A 18 -13.50 -5.02 30.00
CA ASP A 18 -12.25 -5.60 30.53
C ASP A 18 -11.08 -4.62 30.38
N GLU A 19 -10.26 -4.52 31.42
CA GLU A 19 -8.93 -3.92 31.33
C GLU A 19 -7.94 -4.99 30.89
N VAL A 20 -7.23 -4.72 29.79
CA VAL A 20 -6.24 -5.63 29.21
C VAL A 20 -4.92 -4.92 28.97
N GLU A 21 -3.83 -5.59 29.31
CA GLU A 21 -2.50 -5.11 29.00
C GLU A 21 -2.15 -5.48 27.56
N VAL A 22 -1.72 -4.49 26.78
CA VAL A 22 -1.41 -4.66 25.35
C VAL A 22 0.02 -4.23 25.11
N GLU A 23 0.83 -5.14 24.60
CA GLU A 23 2.17 -4.83 24.13
C GLU A 23 2.11 -4.38 22.67
N VAL A 24 2.68 -3.21 22.38
CA VAL A 24 2.77 -2.67 21.02
C VAL A 24 4.23 -2.67 20.59
N ALA A 25 4.56 -3.58 19.67
CA ALA A 25 5.87 -3.62 19.05
C ALA A 25 5.89 -2.82 17.74
N LEU A 26 6.98 -2.09 17.50
CA LEU A 26 7.24 -1.50 16.20
C LEU A 26 7.57 -2.63 15.22
N ASP A 27 6.72 -2.81 14.21
CA ASP A 27 7.02 -3.66 13.07
C ASP A 27 8.16 -3.01 12.26
N THR A 28 9.35 -3.61 12.40
CA THR A 28 10.59 -3.21 11.71
C THR A 28 10.84 -4.06 10.46
N GLU A 29 9.93 -4.96 10.10
CA GLU A 29 10.11 -5.76 8.88
C GLU A 29 10.15 -4.83 7.67
N PRO A 30 11.08 -5.08 6.72
CA PRO A 30 11.17 -4.30 5.50
C PRO A 30 9.90 -4.56 4.69
N ARG A 31 8.98 -3.60 4.74
CA ARG A 31 7.78 -3.63 3.93
C ARG A 31 8.19 -3.32 2.49
N VAL A 32 8.53 -4.36 1.73
CA VAL A 32 8.86 -4.23 0.31
C VAL A 32 7.56 -4.16 -0.49
N VAL A 33 7.37 -3.08 -1.25
CA VAL A 33 6.31 -3.03 -2.26
C VAL A 33 6.86 -3.73 -3.50
N VAL A 34 6.24 -4.84 -3.88
CA VAL A 34 6.56 -5.50 -5.15
C VAL A 34 5.92 -4.68 -6.27
N GLU A 35 6.75 -4.10 -7.13
CA GLU A 35 6.31 -3.34 -8.29
C GLU A 35 5.88 -4.31 -9.39
N PRO A 36 4.68 -4.17 -9.98
CA PRO A 36 4.32 -4.94 -11.16
C PRO A 36 5.22 -4.58 -12.35
N GLU A 37 5.59 -5.56 -13.17
CA GLU A 37 6.56 -5.40 -14.26
C GLU A 37 6.24 -4.25 -15.21
N ASP A 38 4.97 -4.10 -15.61
CA ASP A 38 4.54 -3.06 -16.52
C ASP A 38 4.54 -1.66 -15.89
N PHE A 39 4.39 -1.57 -14.57
CA PHE A 39 4.54 -0.30 -13.86
C PHE A 39 6.01 0.07 -13.66
N ALA A 40 6.85 -0.92 -13.31
CA ALA A 40 8.30 -0.72 -13.21
C ALA A 40 8.89 -0.26 -14.55
N GLN A 41 8.51 -0.91 -15.66
CA GLN A 41 8.93 -0.50 -17.00
C GLN A 41 8.52 0.95 -17.32
N ALA A 42 7.29 1.33 -17.02
CA ALA A 42 6.81 2.69 -17.25
C ALA A 42 7.53 3.75 -16.37
N LEU A 43 7.96 3.37 -15.17
CA LEU A 43 8.80 4.22 -14.32
C LEU A 43 10.22 4.33 -14.88
N ASP A 44 10.80 3.23 -15.35
CA ASP A 44 12.16 3.21 -15.90
C ASP A 44 12.28 4.00 -17.22
N GLU A 45 11.19 4.09 -17.98
CA GLU A 45 11.07 4.97 -19.16
C GLU A 45 11.08 6.47 -18.80
N ASP A 46 10.85 6.83 -17.54
CA ASP A 46 10.87 8.20 -17.06
C ASP A 46 11.68 8.39 -15.76
N PRO A 47 12.96 8.82 -15.89
CA PRO A 47 13.84 9.02 -14.73
C PRO A 47 13.30 10.01 -13.68
N VAL A 48 12.49 11.00 -14.09
CA VAL A 48 11.90 11.98 -13.15
C VAL A 48 10.81 11.31 -12.33
N ALA A 49 9.92 10.56 -12.98
CA ALA A 49 8.87 9.79 -12.31
C ALA A 49 9.46 8.67 -11.43
N ARG A 50 10.52 7.98 -11.87
CA ARG A 50 11.25 6.98 -11.06
C ARG A 50 11.79 7.61 -9.78
N ALA A 51 12.52 8.72 -9.88
CA ALA A 51 13.08 9.41 -8.71
C ALA A 51 11.98 9.91 -7.75
N ALA A 52 10.90 10.48 -8.30
CA ALA A 52 9.75 10.90 -7.52
C ALA A 52 9.11 9.70 -6.79
N TYR A 53 8.87 8.60 -7.49
CA TYR A 53 8.33 7.37 -6.92
C TYR A 53 9.24 6.81 -5.81
N ASP A 54 10.55 6.77 -6.04
CA ASP A 54 11.53 6.26 -5.08
C ASP A 54 11.58 7.06 -3.79
N SER A 55 11.35 8.37 -3.87
CA SER A 55 11.27 9.25 -2.70
C SER A 55 9.98 9.08 -1.88
N LEU A 56 8.96 8.38 -2.40
CA LEU A 56 7.70 8.20 -1.70
C LEU A 56 7.84 7.30 -0.48
N ALA A 57 7.10 7.65 0.58
CA ALA A 57 6.89 6.77 1.71
C ALA A 57 6.20 5.46 1.28
N TYR A 58 6.49 4.37 2.00
CA TYR A 58 5.95 3.03 1.74
C TYR A 58 4.44 3.01 1.48
N SER A 59 3.65 3.74 2.28
CA SER A 59 2.19 3.78 2.15
C SER A 59 1.75 4.31 0.79
N ARG A 60 2.41 5.33 0.26
CA ARG A 60 2.13 5.91 -1.06
C ARG A 60 2.59 4.98 -2.17
N LYS A 61 3.80 4.40 -2.08
CA LYS A 61 4.27 3.38 -3.03
C LYS A 61 3.27 2.23 -3.16
N ARG A 62 2.77 1.75 -2.02
CA ARG A 62 1.79 0.68 -1.92
C ARG A 62 0.42 1.08 -2.49
N GLU A 63 0.00 2.33 -2.33
CA GLU A 63 -1.26 2.83 -2.89
C GLU A 63 -1.24 2.79 -4.42
N HIS A 64 -0.16 3.26 -5.05
CA HIS A 64 0.02 3.20 -6.51
C HIS A 64 -0.06 1.75 -7.02
N VAL A 65 0.69 0.84 -6.40
CA VAL A 65 0.69 -0.59 -6.79
C VAL A 65 -0.70 -1.21 -6.62
N ARG A 66 -1.38 -1.01 -5.48
CA ARG A 66 -2.74 -1.53 -5.29
C ARG A 66 -3.74 -0.97 -6.30
N ALA A 67 -3.62 0.32 -6.65
CA ALA A 67 -4.47 0.92 -7.67
C ALA A 67 -4.24 0.23 -9.03
N ILE A 68 -3.01 -0.10 -9.38
CA ILE A 68 -2.69 -0.76 -10.65
C ILE A 68 -3.13 -2.24 -10.64
N GLU A 69 -2.85 -2.98 -9.56
CA GLU A 69 -3.23 -4.40 -9.40
C GLU A 69 -4.74 -4.64 -9.33
N SER A 70 -5.49 -3.72 -8.71
CA SER A 70 -6.96 -3.85 -8.65
C SER A 70 -7.66 -3.68 -10.00
N ALA A 71 -6.94 -3.26 -11.06
CA ALA A 71 -7.50 -3.12 -12.40
C ALA A 71 -7.61 -4.48 -13.11
N LYS A 72 -8.83 -5.01 -13.19
CA LYS A 72 -9.12 -6.30 -13.88
C LYS A 72 -9.01 -6.22 -15.40
N LYS A 73 -9.21 -5.04 -15.98
CA LYS A 73 -9.14 -4.83 -17.43
C LYS A 73 -7.78 -4.24 -17.82
N PRO A 74 -7.12 -4.75 -18.88
CA PRO A 74 -5.81 -4.26 -19.30
C PRO A 74 -5.83 -2.78 -19.72
N GLU A 75 -6.91 -2.32 -20.36
CA GLU A 75 -7.13 -0.90 -20.68
C GLU A 75 -7.13 0.01 -19.44
N THR A 76 -7.77 -0.44 -18.35
CA THR A 76 -7.85 0.32 -17.11
C THR A 76 -6.51 0.33 -16.39
N ARG A 77 -5.79 -0.79 -16.46
CA ARG A 77 -4.45 -0.92 -15.90
C ARG A 77 -3.49 0.06 -16.56
N ARG A 78 -3.43 0.07 -17.91
CA ARG A 78 -2.60 1.00 -18.67
C ARG A 78 -2.92 2.46 -18.34
N ARG A 79 -4.20 2.83 -18.36
CA ARG A 79 -4.63 4.20 -17.99
C ARG A 79 -4.22 4.59 -16.57
N ARG A 80 -4.25 3.65 -15.61
CA ARG A 80 -3.81 3.91 -14.23
C ARG A 80 -2.30 4.09 -14.13
N ILE A 81 -1.53 3.32 -14.89
CA ILE A 81 -0.07 3.47 -15.00
C ILE A 81 0.27 4.84 -15.59
N GLU A 82 -0.29 5.19 -16.75
CA GLU A 82 -0.07 6.50 -17.40
C GLU A 82 -0.42 7.66 -16.46
N LYS A 83 -1.55 7.56 -15.75
CA LYS A 83 -1.95 8.55 -14.76
C LYS A 83 -0.98 8.62 -13.58
N ALA A 84 -0.48 7.49 -13.09
CA ALA A 84 0.50 7.46 -12.01
C ALA A 84 1.80 8.15 -12.45
N ILE A 85 2.33 7.83 -13.63
CA ILE A 85 3.53 8.48 -14.19
C ILE A 85 3.31 9.99 -14.35
N SER A 86 2.17 10.40 -14.92
CA SER A 86 1.81 11.82 -15.05
C SER A 86 1.81 12.53 -13.70
N ASN A 87 1.21 11.94 -12.67
CA ASN A 87 1.15 12.54 -11.34
C ASN A 87 2.53 12.61 -10.66
N LEU A 88 3.44 11.68 -10.98
CA LEU A 88 4.79 11.64 -10.42
C LEU A 88 5.73 12.68 -11.06
N ARG A 89 5.44 13.09 -12.30
CA ARG A 89 6.19 14.16 -13.00
C ARG A 89 5.90 15.56 -12.44
N GLY A 90 4.70 15.79 -11.89
CA GLY A 90 4.21 17.09 -11.43
C GLY A 90 3.02 17.59 -12.24
#